data_AF-A0A1U7HLH4-F1
#
_entry.id   AF-A0A1U7HLH4-F1
#
_cell.length_a   1.000
_cell.length_b   1.000
_cell.length_c   1.000
_cell.angle_alpha   90.00
_cell.angle_beta   90.00
_cell.angle_gamma   90.00
#
_symmetry.space_group_name_H-M   'P 1'
#
loop_
_entity.id
_entity.type
_entity.pdbx_description
1 polymer ?
#
loop_
_entity_poly.entity_id
_entity_poly.type
_entity_poly.pdbx_seq_one_letter_code
_entity_poly.pdbx_strand_id
1 'polypeptide(L)' 'MTKINYAQMSDRELKRYLLTHRDDLEAFHAYMDRRHSRPRETSITFDDPQWEEKILSAIRAQLSSSD' A
#
# COMPACT_ATOMS: atom_id res chain seq x y z
N MET A 1 -8.76 19.05 23.05
CA MET A 1 -8.13 17.94 22.32
C MET A 1 -7.93 18.37 20.89
N THR A 2 -6.69 18.49 20.43
CA THR A 2 -6.38 18.83 19.04
C THR A 2 -6.68 17.59 18.20
N LYS A 3 -7.66 17.67 17.28
CA LYS A 3 -7.92 16.57 16.34
C LYS A 3 -6.72 16.44 15.41
N ILE A 4 -6.14 15.24 15.35
CA ILE A 4 -5.05 14.94 14.44
C ILE A 4 -5.63 14.78 13.03
N ASN A 5 -5.04 15.45 12.04
CA ASN A 5 -5.48 15.35 10.66
C ASN A 5 -4.68 14.27 9.91
N TYR A 6 -5.19 13.04 9.91
CA TYR A 6 -4.56 11.91 9.24
C TYR A 6 -4.46 12.05 7.71
N ALA A 7 -5.33 12.87 7.10
CA ALA A 7 -5.32 13.09 5.65
C ALA A 7 -4.08 13.89 5.20
N GLN A 8 -3.54 14.74 6.08
CA GLN A 8 -2.34 15.54 5.79
C GLN A 8 -1.02 14.77 5.99
N MET A 9 -1.06 13.62 6.66
CA MET A 9 0.12 12.77 6.83
C MET A 9 0.48 12.07 5.51
N SER A 10 1.78 11.91 5.25
CA SER A 10 2.26 10.93 4.27
C SER A 10 1.98 9.50 4.75
N ASP A 11 2.02 8.51 3.86
CA ASP A 11 1.74 7.12 4.26
C ASP A 11 2.75 6.59 5.28
N ARG A 12 4.01 7.04 5.18
CA ARG A 12 5.07 6.66 6.12
C ARG A 12 4.79 7.24 7.50
N GLU A 13 4.33 8.49 7.56
CA GLU A 13 3.96 9.14 8.81
C GLU A 13 2.73 8.50 9.44
N LEU A 14 1.67 8.27 8.65
CA LEU A 14 0.46 7.62 9.13
C LEU A 14 0.73 6.19 9.61
N LYS A 15 1.54 5.41 8.88
CA LYS A 15 1.98 4.07 9.30
C LYS A 15 2.75 4.13 10.61
N ARG A 16 3.72 5.05 10.73
CA ARG A 16 4.53 5.19 11.94
C ARG A 16 3.67 5.62 13.13
N TYR A 17 2.76 6.56 12.92
CA TYR A 17 1.82 7.02 13.93
C TYR A 17 0.96 5.87 14.46
N LEU A 18 0.34 5.10 13.57
CA LEU A 18 -0.47 3.93 13.91
C LEU A 18 0.31 2.86 14.69
N LEU A 19 1.58 2.62 14.32
CA LEU A 19 2.40 1.64 15.03
C LEU A 19 2.73 2.06 16.47
N THR A 20 2.80 3.36 16.72
CA THR A 20 3.03 3.96 18.04
C THR A 20 1.73 4.10 18.84
N HIS A 21 0.58 4.29 18.20
CA HIS A 21 -0.74 4.50 18.81
C HIS A 21 -1.71 3.42 18.33
N ARG A 22 -1.52 2.19 18.81
CA ARG A 22 -2.25 1.01 18.32
C ARG A 22 -3.71 0.95 18.77
N ASP A 23 -4.06 1.72 19.79
CA ASP A 23 -5.39 1.91 20.35
C ASP A 23 -6.20 3.01 19.63
N ASP A 24 -5.54 3.81 18.78
CA ASP A 24 -6.20 4.84 17.98
C ASP A 24 -6.90 4.23 16.76
N LEU A 25 -8.20 3.95 16.93
CA LEU A 25 -9.07 3.41 15.88
C LEU A 25 -9.23 4.37 14.69
N GLU A 26 -9.16 5.69 14.91
CA GLU A 26 -9.28 6.68 13.84
C GLU A 26 -8.05 6.64 12.94
N ALA A 27 -6.85 6.54 13.53
CA ALA A 27 -5.62 6.31 12.79
C ALA A 27 -5.61 4.97 12.03
N PHE A 28 -6.18 3.92 12.64
CA PHE A 28 -6.31 2.61 12.00
C PHE A 28 -7.21 2.67 10.76
N HIS A 29 -8.40 3.24 10.88
CA HIS A 29 -9.33 3.41 9.75
C HIS A 29 -8.71 4.27 8.65
N ALA A 30 -8.12 5.42 9.00
CA ALA A 30 -7.45 6.28 8.02
C ALA A 30 -6.33 5.54 7.25
N TYR A 31 -5.55 4.70 7.94
CA TYR A 31 -4.51 3.90 7.29
C TYR A 31 -5.09 2.81 6.37
N MET A 32 -6.14 2.12 6.81
CA MET A 32 -6.80 1.08 6.03
C MET A 32 -7.49 1.65 4.79
N ASP A 33 -8.25 2.74 4.92
CA ASP A 33 -8.91 3.40 3.80
C ASP A 33 -7.89 3.81 2.72
N ARG A 34 -6.73 4.31 3.13
CA ARG A 34 -5.65 4.67 2.23
C ARG A 34 -4.97 3.48 1.54
N ARG A 35 -4.96 2.32 2.20
CA ARG A 35 -4.49 1.05 1.61
C ARG A 35 -5.51 0.47 0.64
N HIS A 36 -6.80 0.69 0.87
CA HIS A 36 -7.90 0.24 0.03
C HIS A 36 -8.13 1.14 -1.20
N SER A 37 -7.91 2.45 -1.08
CA SER A 37 -8.07 3.40 -2.18
C SER A 37 -6.98 3.31 -3.24
N ARG A 38 -5.85 2.66 -2.92
CA ARG A 38 -4.80 2.37 -3.90
C ARG A 38 -5.29 1.26 -4.84
N PRO A 39 -5.27 1.49 -6.16
CA PRO A 39 -5.41 0.39 -7.11
C PRO A 39 -4.32 -0.62 -6.77
N ARG A 40 -4.72 -1.78 -6.27
CA ARG A 40 -3.82 -2.92 -6.26
C ARG A 40 -3.72 -3.32 -7.72
N GLU A 41 -2.64 -2.93 -8.38
CA GLU A 41 -2.24 -3.57 -9.62
C GLU A 41 -2.06 -5.05 -9.27
N THR A 42 -3.13 -5.81 -9.46
CA THR A 42 -3.12 -7.24 -9.27
C THR A 42 -2.42 -7.74 -10.53
N SER A 43 -1.08 -7.76 -10.48
CA SER A 43 -0.27 -8.13 -11.65
C SER A 43 -0.55 -9.57 -12.10
N ILE A 44 -1.19 -10.38 -11.25
CA ILE A 44 -1.40 -11.81 -11.44
C ILE A 44 -2.63 -12.23 -10.62
N THR A 45 -3.61 -12.88 -11.25
CA THR A 45 -4.70 -13.57 -10.55
C THR A 45 -4.42 -15.07 -10.52
N PHE A 46 -4.92 -15.79 -9.51
CA PHE A 46 -4.60 -17.21 -9.31
C PHE A 46 -4.98 -18.10 -10.52
N ASP A 47 -6.10 -17.78 -11.19
CA ASP A 47 -6.57 -18.52 -12.37
C ASP A 47 -6.09 -17.94 -13.71
N ASP A 48 -5.08 -17.06 -13.69
CA ASP A 48 -4.56 -16.46 -14.91
C ASP A 48 -3.69 -17.45 -15.70
N PRO A 49 -4.10 -17.92 -16.89
CA PRO A 49 -3.31 -18.88 -17.65
C PRO A 49 -1.93 -18.33 -18.08
N GLN A 50 -1.76 -17.01 -18.06
CA GLN A 50 -0.52 -16.31 -18.43
C GLN A 50 0.24 -15.78 -17.22
N TRP A 51 -0.05 -16.29 -16.01
CA TRP A 51 0.56 -15.82 -14.76
C TRP A 51 2.09 -15.81 -14.81
N GLU A 52 2.70 -16.82 -15.44
CA GLU A 52 4.15 -16.99 -15.53
C GLU A 52 4.80 -15.89 -16.40
N GLU A 53 4.22 -15.58 -17.56
CA GLU A 53 4.70 -14.52 -18.47
C GLU A 53 4.63 -13.14 -17.79
N LYS A 54 3.59 -12.91 -16.99
CA LYS A 54 3.40 -11.66 -16.24
C LYS A 54 4.42 -11.49 -15.13
N ILE A 55 4.76 -12.56 -14.39
CA ILE A 55 5.84 -12.54 -13.39
C ILE A 55 7.18 -12.19 -14.04
N LEU A 56 7.54 -12.88 -15.12
CA LEU A 56 8.82 -12.66 -15.80
C LEU A 56 8.93 -11.23 -16.32
N SER A 57 7.84 -10.67 -16.85
CA SER A 57 7.78 -9.29 -17.32
C SER A 57 7.94 -8.28 -16.18
N ALA A 58 7.28 -8.50 -15.03
CA ALA A 58 7.38 -7.64 -13.86
C ALA A 58 8.81 -7.63 -13.27
N ILE A 59 9.46 -8.81 -13.20
CA ILE A 59 10.85 -8.92 -12.74
C ILE A 59 11.80 -8.15 -13.67
N ARG A 60 11.64 -8.29 -14.99
CA ARG A 60 12.46 -7.56 -15.97
C ARG A 60 12.28 -6.05 -15.86
N ALA A 61 11.03 -5.58 -15.74
CA ALA A 61 10.74 -4.16 -15.57
C ALA A 61 11.40 -3.59 -14.31
N GLN A 62 11.37 -4.33 -13.20
CA GLN A 62 12.01 -3.90 -11.95
C GLN A 62 13.54 -3.84 -12.05
N LEU A 63 14.16 -4.80 -12.76
CA LEU A 63 15.60 -4.82 -13.01
C LEU A 63 16.05 -3.67 -13.92
N SER A 64 15.29 -3.35 -14.98
CA SER A 64 15.59 -2.21 -15.86
C SER A 64 15.34 -0.85 -15.21
N SER A 65 14.50 -0.79 -14.18
CA SER A 65 14.25 0.43 -13.40
C SER A 65 15.37 0.73 -12.38
N SER A 66 16.36 -0.17 -12.26
CA SER A 66 17.46 -0.09 -11.30
C SER A 66 18.81 0.30 -11.93
N ASP A 67 18.84 0.63 -13.23
CA ASP A 67 19.95 1.27 -13.96
C ASP A 67 19.70 2.79 -14.07
#